data_AF-A0A1I0PPB0-F1
#
_entry.id   AF-A0A1I0PPB0-F1
#
_cell.length_a   1.000
_cell.length_b   1.000
_cell.length_c   1.000
_cell.angle_alpha   90.00
_cell.angle_beta   90.00
_cell.angle_gamma   90.00
#
_symmetry.space_group_name_H-M   'P 1'
#
loop_
_entity.id
_entity.type
_entity.pdbx_description
1 polymer ?
#
loop_
_entity_poly.entity_id
_entity_poly.type
_entity_poly.pdbx_seq_one_letter_code
_entity_poly.pdbx_strand_id
1 'polypeptide(L)'
;MHEINEVKSKDFDSLMDKNVTHRKYGNGNIVEVNDKIIKVKFDKIEGVKKFIYPDSFNGYMTFENKELQVETMRLLETEEAKKRVEEELKRQEYEKKEEEKRNESNDKLKKQKKATKAKADRDQEKALKLLKEELGEEQAVQV
;
A
#
# COMPACT_ATOMS: atom_id res chain seq x y z
N MET A 1 24.02 8.75 -20.62
CA MET A 1 24.02 8.20 -19.24
C MET A 1 23.20 9.15 -18.40
N HIS A 2 22.29 8.60 -17.59
CA HIS A 2 21.26 9.35 -16.86
C HIS A 2 21.88 10.29 -15.83
N GLU A 3 21.85 11.60 -16.10
CA GLU A 3 22.12 12.65 -15.12
C GLU A 3 20.80 12.95 -14.42
N ILE A 4 20.59 12.29 -13.28
CA ILE A 4 19.38 12.41 -12.47
C ILE A 4 19.77 13.07 -11.15
N ASN A 5 19.20 14.26 -10.96
CA ASN A 5 18.89 14.92 -9.69
C ASN A 5 20.06 15.37 -8.80
N GLU A 6 20.59 16.56 -9.09
CA GLU A 6 21.06 17.46 -8.02
C GLU A 6 19.99 18.52 -7.74
N VAL A 7 18.84 18.07 -7.20
CA VAL A 7 18.00 18.97 -6.40
C VAL A 7 18.82 19.26 -5.16
N LYS A 8 19.66 20.29 -5.22
CA LYS A 8 20.44 20.76 -4.08
C LYS A 8 19.53 20.85 -2.87
N SER A 9 19.81 19.97 -1.91
CA SER A 9 19.67 20.14 -0.47
C SER A 9 19.29 21.56 -0.11
N LYS A 10 17.99 21.79 0.05
CA LYS A 10 17.50 22.96 0.76
C LYS A 10 17.43 22.54 2.23
N ASP A 11 18.38 23.07 2.99
CA ASP A 11 18.31 23.17 4.45
C ASP A 11 18.84 21.98 5.28
N PHE A 12 19.79 21.17 4.78
CA PHE A 12 20.53 20.24 5.64
C PHE A 12 21.82 20.84 6.23
N ASP A 13 22.52 21.69 5.47
CA ASP A 13 23.67 22.46 5.98
C ASP A 13 23.29 23.39 7.13
N SER A 14 22.05 23.90 7.14
CA SER A 14 21.54 24.76 8.21
C SER A 14 21.26 24.00 9.52
N LEU A 15 21.25 22.66 9.50
CA LEU A 15 21.05 21.81 10.67
C LEU A 15 22.37 21.39 11.34
N MET A 16 23.50 21.52 10.64
CA MET A 16 24.81 21.23 11.21
C MET A 16 25.13 22.17 12.39
N ASP A 17 25.74 21.63 13.44
CA ASP A 17 26.09 22.34 14.68
C ASP A 17 24.89 22.96 15.41
N LYS A 18 23.65 22.54 15.10
CA LYS A 18 22.47 22.99 15.84
C LYS A 18 22.26 22.17 17.10
N ASN A 19 21.84 22.89 18.15
CA ASN A 19 21.50 22.26 19.41
C ASN A 19 20.07 21.70 19.40
N VAL A 20 19.97 20.50 19.92
CA VAL A 20 18.73 19.74 20.07
C VAL A 20 18.62 19.20 21.48
N THR A 21 17.40 19.06 21.96
CA THR A 21 17.11 18.39 23.23
C THR A 21 16.31 17.14 22.95
N HIS A 22 16.84 15.98 23.34
CA HIS A 22 16.14 14.70 23.27
C HIS A 22 15.62 14.29 24.64
N ARG A 23 14.36 13.85 24.73
CA ARG A 23 13.70 13.52 26.00
C ARG A 23 14.47 12.52 26.88
N LYS A 24 15.14 11.53 26.26
CA LYS A 24 15.92 10.50 26.96
C LYS A 24 17.40 10.85 27.17
N TYR A 25 18.01 11.56 26.22
CA TYR A 25 19.47 11.76 26.17
C TYR A 25 19.89 13.17 26.59
N GLY A 26 18.92 14.07 26.79
CA GLY A 26 19.17 15.47 27.13
C GLY A 26 19.64 16.28 25.93
N ASN A 27 20.43 17.31 26.22
CA ASN A 27 21.01 18.20 25.24
C ASN A 27 22.03 17.45 24.37
N GLY A 28 22.05 17.82 23.10
CA GLY A 28 22.99 17.34 22.12
C GLY A 28 23.13 18.29 20.96
N ASN A 29 24.15 18.04 20.16
CA ASN A 29 24.50 18.85 19.00
C ASN A 29 24.58 17.96 17.75
N ILE A 30 24.08 18.47 16.63
CA ILE A 30 24.10 17.77 15.36
C ILE A 30 25.50 17.85 14.75
N VAL A 31 26.17 16.71 14.65
CA VAL A 31 27.55 16.62 14.13
C VAL A 31 27.61 16.22 12.66
N GLU A 32 26.55 15.64 12.11
CA GLU A 32 26.48 15.27 10.70
C GLU A 32 25.02 15.18 10.26
N VAL A 33 24.77 15.49 9.00
CA VAL A 33 23.45 15.46 8.39
C VAL A 33 23.58 14.79 7.04
N ASN A 34 22.83 13.71 6.84
CA ASN A 34 22.62 13.06 5.55
C ASN A 34 21.13 13.14 5.23
N ASP A 35 20.74 13.10 3.96
CA ASP A 35 19.38 13.32 3.42
C ASP A 35 18.19 13.06 4.35
N LYS A 36 18.15 11.92 5.06
CA LYS A 36 17.10 11.64 6.05
C LYS A 36 17.63 11.22 7.41
N ILE A 37 18.95 11.28 7.62
CA ILE A 37 19.60 10.78 8.82
C ILE A 37 20.50 11.86 9.41
N ILE A 38 20.17 12.31 10.61
CA ILE A 38 21.02 13.22 11.40
C ILE A 38 21.79 12.43 12.46
N LYS A 39 23.03 12.82 12.66
CA LYS A 39 23.90 12.33 13.72
C LYS A 39 23.96 13.37 14.83
N VAL A 40 23.55 12.98 16.03
CA VAL A 40 23.56 13.83 17.22
C VAL A 40 24.53 13.28 18.24
N LYS A 41 25.44 14.13 18.71
CA LYS A 41 26.29 13.87 19.88
C LYS A 41 25.61 14.48 21.10
N PHE A 42 25.26 13.66 22.09
CA PHE A 42 24.61 14.14 23.31
C PHE A 42 25.62 14.28 24.44
N ASP A 43 25.38 15.22 25.35
CA ASP A 43 26.29 15.46 26.48
C ASP A 43 26.22 14.35 27.54
N LYS A 44 25.05 13.72 27.69
CA LYS A 44 24.83 12.69 28.73
C LYS A 44 25.32 11.30 28.36
N ILE A 45 25.60 11.04 27.09
CA ILE A 45 26.01 9.71 26.63
C ILE A 45 27.27 9.81 25.77
N GLU A 46 28.17 8.85 25.95
CA GLU A 46 29.34 8.77 25.10
C GLU A 46 28.94 8.20 23.72
N GLY A 47 29.33 8.91 22.66
CA GLY A 47 29.11 8.49 21.27
C GLY A 47 28.06 9.30 20.51
N VAL A 48 27.94 8.98 19.22
CA VAL A 48 27.06 9.65 18.27
C VAL A 48 25.88 8.75 17.94
N LYS A 49 24.66 9.25 18.06
CA LYS A 49 23.43 8.52 17.71
C LYS A 49 22.86 9.04 16.39
N LYS A 50 22.34 8.11 15.59
CA LYS A 50 21.68 8.38 14.31
C LYS A 50 20.18 8.43 14.52
N PHE A 51 19.52 9.43 13.94
CA PHE A 51 18.09 9.66 14.00
C PHE A 51 17.55 9.97 12.62
N ILE A 52 16.31 9.58 12.36
CA ILE A 52 15.64 9.87 11.09
C ILE A 52 15.03 11.28 11.18
N TYR A 53 15.42 12.17 10.27
CA TYR A 53 14.84 13.51 10.16
C TYR A 53 13.76 13.53 9.07
N PRO A 54 12.63 14.24 9.27
CA PRO A 54 12.21 14.98 10.46
C PRO A 54 11.48 14.11 11.51
N ASP A 55 11.24 12.83 11.25
CA ASP A 55 10.41 11.92 12.08
C ASP A 55 10.82 11.86 13.57
N SER A 56 12.11 11.93 13.86
CA SER A 56 12.61 11.88 15.25
C SER A 56 12.25 13.11 16.09
N PHE A 57 11.80 14.20 15.45
CA PHE A 57 11.27 15.38 16.14
C PHE A 57 9.81 15.23 16.55
N ASN A 58 9.16 14.14 16.17
CA ASN A 58 7.78 13.82 16.55
C ASN A 58 7.69 13.35 18.02
N GLY A 59 7.92 14.26 18.96
CA GLY A 59 7.74 14.03 20.41
C GLY A 59 8.94 13.44 21.15
N TYR A 60 10.04 13.12 20.45
CA TYR A 60 11.27 12.62 21.08
C TYR A 60 12.38 13.66 21.16
N MET A 61 12.41 14.60 20.21
CA MET A 61 13.44 15.62 20.08
C MET A 61 12.88 16.98 19.71
N THR A 62 13.50 18.05 20.18
CA THR A 62 13.13 19.44 19.89
C THR A 62 14.36 20.28 19.62
N PHE A 63 14.31 21.18 18.64
CA PHE A 63 15.33 22.20 18.44
C PHE A 63 15.25 23.27 19.53
N GLU A 64 16.41 23.78 19.95
CA GLU A 64 16.44 24.99 20.79
C GLU A 64 16.01 26.23 19.98
N ASN A 65 16.28 26.23 18.66
CA ASN A 65 15.85 27.29 17.76
C ASN A 65 14.37 27.08 17.34
N LYS A 66 13.53 28.07 17.66
CA LYS A 66 12.09 28.06 17.35
C LYS A 66 11.79 28.07 15.84
N GLU A 67 12.59 28.75 15.03
CA GLU A 67 12.39 28.82 13.59
C GLU A 67 12.62 27.44 12.96
N LEU A 68 13.72 26.78 13.33
CA LEU A 68 14.03 25.42 12.89
C LEU A 68 12.98 24.41 13.40
N GLN A 69 12.50 24.58 14.62
CA GLN A 69 11.44 23.74 15.17
C GLN A 69 10.15 23.84 14.35
N VAL A 70 9.75 25.06 13.97
CA VAL A 70 8.53 25.29 13.15
C VAL A 70 8.70 24.69 11.76
N GLU A 71 9.86 24.89 11.13
CA GLU A 71 10.15 24.31 9.81
C GLU A 71 10.13 22.79 9.84
N THR A 72 10.78 22.19 10.85
CA THR A 72 10.82 20.74 11.03
C THR A 72 9.43 20.16 11.25
N MET A 73 8.59 20.81 12.07
CA MET A 73 7.21 20.38 12.29
C MET A 73 6.37 20.48 11.03
N ARG A 74 6.58 21.51 10.20
CA ARG A 74 5.91 21.65 8.90
C ARG A 74 6.34 20.57 7.90
N LEU A 75 7.62 20.22 7.89
CA LEU A 75 8.15 19.11 7.07
C LEU A 75 7.53 17.78 7.52
N LEU A 76 7.48 17.54 8.83
CA LEU A 76 6.85 16.36 9.42
C LEU A 76 5.38 16.23 9.01
N GLU A 77 4.59 17.30 9.16
CA GLU A 77 3.18 17.32 8.76
C GLU A 77 3.01 17.04 7.26
N THR A 78 3.89 17.61 6.42
CA THR A 78 3.87 17.40 4.98
C THR A 78 4.18 15.94 4.61
N GLU A 79 5.17 15.32 5.28
CA GLU A 79 5.50 13.92 5.06
C GLU A 79 4.41 12.97 5.57
N GLU A 80 3.80 13.25 6.72
CA GLU A 80 2.66 12.49 7.22
C GLU A 80 1.46 12.59 6.27
N ALA A 81 1.15 13.78 5.77
CA ALA A 81 0.07 13.98 4.80
C ALA A 81 0.33 13.20 3.49
N LYS A 82 1.55 13.26 2.96
CA LYS A 82 1.94 12.46 1.78
C LYS A 82 1.80 10.97 2.02
N LYS A 83 2.27 10.49 3.18
CA LYS A 83 2.19 9.07 3.54
C LYS A 83 0.74 8.59 3.66
N ARG A 84 -0.16 9.41 4.22
CA ARG A 84 -1.60 9.11 4.26
C ARG A 84 -2.22 9.01 2.87
N VAL A 85 -1.88 9.94 1.98
CA VAL A 85 -2.38 9.92 0.59
C VAL A 85 -1.86 8.69 -0.15
N GLU A 86 -0.59 8.35 0.00
CA GLU A 86 0.01 7.16 -0.61
C GLU A 86 -0.62 5.87 -0.08
N GLU A 87 -0.87 5.79 1.24
CA GLU A 87 -1.53 4.64 1.85
C GLU A 87 -2.98 4.48 1.36
N GLU A 88 -3.73 5.57 1.24
CA GLU A 88 -5.09 5.55 0.69
C GLU A 88 -5.08 5.13 -0.78
N LEU A 89 -4.19 5.67 -1.60
CA LEU A 89 -4.04 5.27 -3.01
C LEU A 89 -3.73 3.78 -3.14
N LYS A 90 -2.77 3.29 -2.35
CA LYS A 90 -2.39 1.88 -2.35
C LYS A 90 -3.54 0.97 -1.89
N ARG A 91 -4.32 1.43 -0.91
CA ARG A 91 -5.53 0.73 -0.46
C ARG A 91 -6.59 0.68 -1.56
N GLN A 92 -6.84 1.80 -2.24
CA GLN A 92 -7.78 1.86 -3.36
C GLN A 92 -7.34 0.97 -4.54
N GLU A 93 -6.05 0.96 -4.87
CA GLU A 93 -5.52 0.06 -5.91
C GLU A 93 -5.68 -1.41 -5.54
N TYR A 94 -5.42 -1.76 -4.28
CA TYR A 94 -5.61 -3.11 -3.78
C TYR A 94 -7.09 -3.52 -3.85
N GLU A 95 -8.00 -2.66 -3.41
CA GLU A 95 -9.45 -2.90 -3.43
C GLU A 95 -9.99 -3.06 -4.86
N LYS A 96 -9.57 -2.19 -5.80
CA LYS A 96 -9.92 -2.34 -7.22
C LYS A 96 -9.44 -3.67 -7.78
N LYS A 97 -8.19 -4.06 -7.48
CA LYS A 97 -7.62 -5.31 -7.98
C LYS A 97 -8.32 -6.55 -7.41
N GLU A 98 -8.79 -6.48 -6.17
CA GLU A 98 -9.61 -7.53 -5.57
C GLU A 98 -11.01 -7.60 -6.19
N GLU A 99 -11.64 -6.45 -6.44
CA GLU A 99 -12.94 -6.38 -7.11
C GLU A 99 -12.89 -6.95 -8.53
N GLU A 100 -11.87 -6.60 -9.31
CA GLU A 100 -11.67 -7.13 -10.67
C GLU A 100 -11.55 -8.65 -10.64
N LYS A 101 -10.70 -9.21 -9.77
CA LYS A 101 -10.56 -10.66 -9.60
C LYS A 101 -11.87 -11.34 -9.20
N ARG A 102 -12.65 -10.71 -8.31
CA ARG A 102 -13.94 -11.22 -7.85
C ARG A 102 -14.96 -11.22 -8.98
N ASN A 103 -14.96 -10.18 -9.82
CA ASN A 103 -15.84 -10.07 -10.98
C ASN A 103 -15.48 -11.09 -12.06
N GLU A 104 -14.19 -11.26 -12.37
CA GLU A 104 -13.72 -12.29 -13.30
C GLU A 104 -14.11 -13.71 -12.83
N SER A 105 -13.93 -14.01 -11.55
CA SER A 105 -14.33 -15.30 -10.97
C SER A 105 -15.85 -15.52 -11.07
N ASN A 106 -16.64 -14.49 -10.76
CA ASN A 106 -18.09 -14.53 -10.90
C ASN A 106 -18.54 -14.74 -12.34
N ASP A 107 -17.91 -14.08 -13.31
CA ASP A 107 -18.23 -14.24 -14.72
C ASP A 107 -17.92 -15.66 -15.22
N LYS A 108 -16.77 -16.21 -14.83
CA LYS A 108 -16.41 -17.62 -15.10
C LYS A 108 -17.40 -18.59 -14.49
N LEU A 109 -17.81 -18.37 -13.25
CA LEU A 109 -18.83 -19.20 -12.57
C LEU A 109 -20.20 -19.10 -13.26
N LYS A 110 -20.63 -17.90 -13.68
CA LYS A 110 -21.88 -17.70 -14.43
C LYS A 110 -21.84 -18.42 -15.78
N LYS A 111 -20.72 -18.34 -16.52
CA LYS A 111 -20.53 -19.05 -17.79
C LYS A 111 -20.56 -20.57 -17.61
N GLN A 112 -19.87 -21.10 -16.60
CA GLN A 112 -19.92 -22.53 -16.29
C GLN A 112 -21.33 -22.99 -15.92
N LYS A 113 -22.05 -22.26 -15.05
CA LYS A 113 -23.44 -22.59 -14.69
C LYS A 113 -24.36 -22.61 -15.90
N LYS A 114 -24.22 -21.66 -16.83
CA LYS A 114 -25.00 -21.63 -18.08
C LYS A 114 -24.69 -22.83 -18.98
N ALA A 115 -23.42 -23.18 -19.14
CA ALA A 115 -23.01 -24.34 -19.95
C ALA A 115 -23.52 -25.66 -19.36
N THR A 116 -23.42 -25.86 -18.05
CA THR A 116 -23.95 -27.06 -17.38
C THR A 116 -25.46 -27.16 -17.50
N LYS A 117 -26.18 -26.04 -17.34
CA LYS A 117 -27.64 -26.01 -17.53
C LYS A 117 -28.03 -26.36 -18.97
N ALA A 118 -27.35 -25.79 -19.98
CA ALA A 118 -27.63 -26.08 -21.38
C ALA A 118 -27.34 -27.54 -21.75
N LYS A 119 -26.32 -28.16 -21.14
CA LYS A 119 -26.04 -29.58 -21.32
C LYS A 119 -27.14 -30.45 -20.70
N ALA A 120 -27.54 -30.17 -19.46
CA ALA A 120 -28.61 -30.90 -18.78
C ALA A 120 -29.95 -30.82 -19.55
N ASP A 121 -30.27 -29.65 -20.09
CA ASP A 121 -31.49 -29.44 -20.89
C ASP A 121 -31.48 -30.28 -22.19
N ARG A 122 -30.34 -30.32 -22.89
CA ARG A 122 -30.15 -31.18 -24.08
C ARG A 122 -30.21 -32.67 -23.76
N ASP A 123 -29.57 -33.10 -22.68
CA ASP A 123 -29.60 -34.50 -22.25
C ASP A 123 -31.03 -34.92 -21.88
N GLN A 124 -31.80 -34.04 -21.22
CA GLN A 124 -33.21 -34.28 -20.89
C GLN A 124 -34.10 -34.37 -22.14
N GLU A 125 -33.92 -33.46 -23.11
CA GLU A 125 -34.69 -33.48 -24.36
C GLU A 125 -34.40 -34.74 -25.19
N LYS A 126 -33.13 -35.16 -25.24
CA LYS A 126 -32.73 -36.38 -25.95
C LYS A 126 -33.33 -37.64 -25.29
N ALA A 127 -33.28 -37.73 -23.96
CA ALA A 127 -33.88 -38.84 -23.23
C ALA A 127 -35.41 -38.91 -23.43
N LEU A 128 -36.08 -37.75 -23.39
CA LEU A 128 -37.53 -37.67 -23.62
C LEU A 128 -37.90 -38.09 -25.06
N LYS A 129 -37.04 -37.80 -26.04
CA LYS A 129 -37.24 -38.21 -27.42
C LYS A 129 -37.07 -39.72 -27.62
N LEU A 130 -36.00 -40.31 -27.06
CA LEU A 130 -35.79 -41.77 -27.09
C LEU A 130 -36.97 -42.53 -26.49
N LEU A 131 -37.47 -42.09 -25.31
CA LEU A 131 -38.60 -42.75 -24.66
C LEU A 131 -39.88 -42.73 -25.53
N LYS A 132 -40.08 -41.65 -26.30
CA LYS A 132 -41.23 -41.52 -27.20
C LYS A 132 -41.11 -42.36 -28.47
N GLU A 133 -39.89 -42.53 -28.99
CA GLU A 133 -39.62 -43.43 -30.11
C GLU A 133 -39.83 -44.90 -29.68
N GLU A 134 -39.30 -45.32 -28.53
CA GLU A 134 -39.52 -46.68 -27.99
C GLU A 134 -41.02 -46.99 -27.75
N LEU A 135 -41.77 -46.07 -27.14
CA LEU A 135 -43.23 -46.25 -26.95
C LEU A 135 -44.02 -46.26 -28.26
N GLY A 136 -43.53 -45.56 -29.29
CA GLY A 136 -44.15 -45.54 -30.62
C GLY A 136 -43.93 -46.83 -31.41
N GLU A 137 -42.76 -47.46 -31.24
CA GLU A 137 -42.44 -48.75 -31.87
C GLU A 137 -43.18 -49.93 -31.21
N GLU A 138 -43.40 -49.93 -29.89
CA GLU A 138 -44.17 -50.99 -29.21
C GLU A 138 -45.66 -51.03 -29.61
N GLN A 139 -46.25 -49.89 -30.00
CA GLN A 139 -47.66 -49.85 -30.45
C GLN A 139 -47.86 -50.33 -31.89
N ALA A 140 -46.80 -50.41 -32.72
CA ALA A 140 -46.87 -50.89 -34.10
C ALA A 140 -46.73 -52.42 -34.24
N VAL A 141 -46.32 -53.13 -33.19
CA VAL A 141 -46.11 -54.59 -33.20
C VAL A 141 -47.37 -55.37 -32.79
N GLN A 142 -48.46 -54.70 -32.38
CA GLN A 142 -49.72 -55.34 -31.98
C GLN A 142 -50.89 -55.20 -32.98
N VAL A 143 -50.64 -54.83 -34.24
CA VAL A 143 -51.69 -54.79 -35.29
C VAL A 143 -51.63 -56.03 -36.18
#